data_AF-C4G846-F1
#
_entry.id   AF-C4G846-F1
#
_cell.length_a   1.000
_cell.length_b   1.000
_cell.length_c   1.000
_cell.angle_alpha   90.00
_cell.angle_beta   90.00
_cell.angle_gamma   90.00
#
_symmetry.space_group_name_H-M   'P 1'
#
loop_
_entity.id
_entity.type
_entity.pdbx_description
1 polymer ?
#
loop_
_entity_poly.entity_id
_entity_poly.type
_entity_poly.pdbx_seq_one_letter_code
_entity_poly.pdbx_strand_id
1 'polypeptide(L)' 'MSKDGLTPQQRWDQKNGYITKSFRMYKGQAEVFKKACEERGQRQAAVIKKLMDGYVDGTIKID' A
#
# COMPACT_ATOMS: atom_id res chain seq x y z
N MET A 1 -21.75 20.94 -0.14
CA MET A 1 -21.05 19.79 0.48
C MET A 1 -22.01 18.61 0.54
N SER A 2 -21.55 17.37 0.32
CA SER A 2 -22.38 16.16 0.48
C SER A 2 -22.97 16.11 1.90
N LYS A 3 -24.17 15.53 2.09
CA LYS A 3 -24.83 15.43 3.41
C LYS A 3 -24.00 14.67 4.46
N ASP A 4 -23.13 13.78 4.00
CA ASP A 4 -22.21 12.97 4.81
C ASP A 4 -20.84 13.63 5.04
N GLY A 5 -20.57 14.79 4.42
CA GLY A 5 -19.27 15.45 4.49
C GLY A 5 -18.14 14.71 3.76
N LEU A 6 -18.43 13.60 3.06
CA LEU A 6 -17.43 12.78 2.38
C LEU A 6 -17.25 13.20 0.92
N THR A 7 -16.01 13.10 0.47
CA THR A 7 -15.67 13.18 -0.96
C THR A 7 -16.11 11.89 -1.67
N PRO A 8 -16.34 11.92 -3.00
CA PRO A 8 -16.64 10.72 -3.77
C PRO A 8 -15.60 9.60 -3.61
N GLN A 9 -14.32 9.94 -3.51
CA GLN A 9 -13.24 8.99 -3.28
C GLN A 9 -13.39 8.27 -1.94
N GLN A 10 -13.67 9.02 -0.86
CA GLN A 10 -13.87 8.43 0.46
C GLN A 10 -15.06 7.46 0.51
N ARG A 11 -16.15 7.77 -0.20
CA ARG A 11 -17.29 6.83 -0.32
C ARG A 11 -16.90 5.56 -1.07
N TRP A 12 -16.11 5.68 -2.13
CA TRP A 12 -15.62 4.54 -2.88
C TRP A 12 -14.66 3.68 -2.05
N ASP A 13 -13.72 4.31 -1.35
CA ASP A 13 -12.78 3.66 -0.45
C ASP A 13 -13.52 2.86 0.62
N GLN A 14 -14.50 3.49 1.29
CA GLN A 14 -15.33 2.84 2.31
C GLN A 14 -16.11 1.65 1.75
N LYS A 15 -16.75 1.80 0.58
CA LYS A 15 -17.51 0.72 -0.08
C LYS A 15 -16.62 -0.48 -0.42
N ASN A 16 -15.37 -0.24 -0.80
CA ASN A 16 -14.44 -1.29 -1.22
C ASN A 16 -13.53 -1.76 -0.07
N GLY A 17 -13.77 -1.31 1.17
CA GLY A 17 -13.00 -1.74 2.34
C GLY A 17 -11.55 -1.24 2.37
N TYR A 18 -11.24 -0.15 1.66
CA TYR A 18 -9.91 0.46 1.73
C TYR A 18 -9.66 1.05 3.11
N ILE A 19 -8.51 0.72 3.68
CA ILE A 19 -8.03 1.26 4.95
C ILE A 19 -6.62 1.82 4.76
N THR A 20 -6.34 2.97 5.38
CA THR A 20 -4.98 3.49 5.47
C THR A 20 -4.29 2.82 6.64
N LYS A 21 -3.23 2.06 6.38
CA LYS A 21 -2.31 1.58 7.41
C LYS A 21 -0.99 2.33 7.30
N SER A 22 -0.54 2.88 8.42
CA SER A 22 0.78 3.48 8.56
C SER A 22 1.57 2.72 9.61
N PHE A 23 2.85 2.56 9.35
CA PHE A 23 3.81 2.00 10.29
C PHE A 23 5.09 2.83 10.21
N ARG A 24 5.85 2.89 11.30
CA ARG A 24 7.13 3.59 11.31
C ARG A 24 8.16 2.75 10.56
N MET A 25 8.98 3.39 9.75
CA MET A 25 10.14 2.78 9.09
C MET A 25 11.26 3.80 8.97
N TYR A 26 12.49 3.31 8.79
CA TYR A 26 13.63 4.19 8.51
C TYR A 26 13.43 4.91 7.17
N LYS A 27 13.62 6.23 7.17
CA LYS A 27 13.52 7.06 5.96
C LYS A 27 14.38 6.53 4.81
N GLY A 28 15.62 6.12 5.11
CA GLY A 28 16.53 5.56 4.10
C GLY A 28 15.96 4.33 3.43
N GLN A 29 15.37 3.41 4.20
CA GLN A 29 14.73 2.21 3.66
C GLN A 29 13.55 2.55 2.76
N ALA A 30 12.72 3.52 3.16
CA ALA A 30 11.57 3.97 2.39
C ALA A 30 11.97 4.53 1.03
N GLU A 31 13.00 5.39 1.00
CA GLU A 31 13.47 6.03 -0.24
C GLU A 31 14.14 5.03 -1.19
N VAL A 32 14.94 4.09 -0.65
CA VAL A 32 15.55 3.01 -1.47
C VAL A 32 14.46 2.13 -2.08
N PHE A 33 13.45 1.74 -1.31
CA PHE A 33 12.33 0.97 -1.81
C PHE A 33 11.53 1.72 -2.89
N LYS A 34 11.28 3.01 -2.65
CA LYS A 34 10.62 3.89 -3.63
C LYS A 34 11.38 3.94 -4.95
N LYS A 35 12.69 4.23 -4.91
CA LYS A 35 13.54 4.30 -6.09
C LYS A 35 13.54 2.99 -6.89
N ALA A 36 13.67 1.85 -6.19
CA ALA A 36 13.61 0.54 -6.83
C ALA A 36 12.25 0.26 -7.50
N CYS A 37 11.15 0.74 -6.92
CA CYS A 37 9.82 0.64 -7.56
C CYS A 37 9.73 1.51 -8.81
N GLU A 38 10.21 2.76 -8.74
CA GLU A 38 10.19 3.72 -9.85
C GLU A 38 11.02 3.23 -11.05
N GLU A 39 12.25 2.76 -10.82
CA GLU A 39 13.12 2.19 -11.85
C GLU A 39 12.50 0.98 -12.57
N ARG A 40 11.61 0.25 -11.89
CA ARG A 40 10.90 -0.93 -12.43
C ARG A 40 9.50 -0.59 -12.97
N GLY A 41 9.13 0.69 -13.00
CA GLY A 41 7.80 1.15 -13.43
C GLY A 41 6.66 0.63 -12.55
N GLN A 42 6.93 0.31 -11.28
CA GLN A 42 5.94 -0.24 -10.34
C GLN A 42 5.50 0.81 -9.33
N ARG A 43 4.23 0.71 -8.89
CA ARG A 43 3.74 1.48 -7.74
C ARG A 43 4.12 0.76 -6.44
N GLN A 44 4.63 1.49 -5.45
CA GLN A 44 4.98 0.92 -4.14
C GLN A 44 3.86 0.08 -3.54
N ALA A 45 2.61 0.58 -3.55
CA ALA A 45 1.45 -0.14 -3.03
C ALA A 45 1.20 -1.49 -3.73
N ALA A 46 1.44 -1.58 -5.04
CA ALA A 46 1.26 -2.82 -5.80
C ALA A 46 2.34 -3.85 -5.43
N VAL A 47 3.58 -3.41 -5.23
CA VAL A 47 4.68 -4.28 -4.79
C VAL A 47 4.44 -4.76 -3.36
N ILE A 48 4.08 -3.86 -2.44
CA ILE A 48 3.76 -4.20 -1.05
C ILE A 48 2.62 -5.22 -0.99
N LYS A 49 1.56 -5.04 -1.80
CA LYS A 49 0.46 -6.02 -1.87
C LYS A 49 0.97 -7.41 -2.25
N LYS A 50 1.80 -7.53 -3.30
CA LYS A 50 2.39 -8.81 -3.72
C LYS A 50 3.29 -9.42 -2.65
N LEU A 51 4.04 -8.61 -1.92
CA LEU A 51 4.87 -9.07 -0.82
C LEU A 51 4.02 -9.61 0.34
N MET A 52 2.91 -8.93 0.66
CA MET A 52 1.95 -9.40 1.67
C MET A 52 1.27 -10.70 1.22
N ASP A 53 0.76 -10.74 -0.01
CA ASP A 53 0.11 -11.93 -0.58
C ASP A 53 1.08 -13.14 -0.56
N GLY A 54 2.32 -12.94 -1.02
CA GLY A 54 3.36 -13.97 -1.03
C GLY A 54 3.79 -14.42 0.37
N TYR A 55 3.72 -13.55 1.38
CA TYR A 55 3.97 -13.95 2.76
C TYR A 55 2.82 -14.77 3.33
N VAL A 56 1.57 -14.43 2.99
CA VAL A 56 0.37 -15.14 3.44
C VAL A 56 0.27 -16.53 2.80
N ASP A 57 0.59 -16.66 1.51
CA ASP A 57 0.50 -17.92 0.77
C ASP A 57 1.73 -18.84 0.93
N GLY A 58 2.79 -18.34 1.56
CA GLY A 58 4.03 -19.08 1.85
C GLY A 58 5.06 -19.09 0.72
N THR A 59 4.83 -18.36 -0.38
CA THR A 59 5.80 -18.18 -1.48
C THR A 59 7.01 -17.34 -1.03
N ILE A 60 6.79 -16.39 -0.12
CA ILE A 60 7.84 -15.62 0.56
C ILE A 60 7.97 -16.15 1.98
N LYS A 61 9.18 -16.58 2.34
CA LYS A 61 9.53 -16.98 3.70
C LYS A 61 10.37 -15.89 4.35
N ILE A 62 10.00 -15.52 5.56
CA ILE A 62 10.80 -14.68 6.44
C ILE A 62 11.22 -15.59 7.58
N ASP A 63 12.51 -15.72 7.76
CA ASP A 63 13.21 -16.56 8.73
C ASP A 63 13.18 -15.98 10.15
#